data_AF-A0A3G2IC73-F1
#
_entry.id   AF-A0A3G2IC73-F1
#
_cell.length_a   1.000
_cell.length_b   1.000
_cell.length_c   1.000
_cell.angle_alpha   90.00
_cell.angle_beta   90.00
_cell.angle_gamma   90.00
#
_symmetry.space_group_name_H-M   'P 1'
#
loop_
_entity.id
_entity.type
_entity.pdbx_description
1 polymer ?
#
loop_
_entity_poly.entity_id
_entity_poly.type
_entity_poly.pdbx_seq_one_letter_code
_entity_poly.pdbx_strand_id
1 'polypeptide(L)'
;MLFVLVPATLLPIYLYSRGMRYKVKNSLAGGWDIISNSWFNATLSLPWNNIAGDSAQFGGSAGTITIVSPITVQDLLFTVDNYSLVGSTLTTFSSTMEINAPTGNTATINSEISGSGRVDISGGGVIILGGINTYTGGTTVFNNSTLSVMTDDNPGAASGFGLTLGNSTTQSILAITGNSFTSAREIKLGGGGIFNLATGSTATLEGVMFSSGSLHLTGAGLLVLMADNTYSGGTTISGGVLKLTQVGGGAGGSQHRYYRW
;
A
#
# COMPACT_ATOMS: atom_id res chain seq x y z
N MET A 1 -27.42 15.59 -28.15
CA MET A 1 -26.24 15.04 -27.47
C MET A 1 -26.76 13.99 -26.50
N LEU A 2 -26.55 12.71 -26.82
CA LEU A 2 -27.18 11.58 -26.16
C LEU A 2 -26.54 11.37 -24.78
N PHE A 3 -27.29 11.65 -23.70
CA PHE A 3 -26.89 11.29 -22.35
C PHE A 3 -27.00 9.76 -22.24
N VAL A 4 -25.86 9.07 -22.24
CA VAL A 4 -25.81 7.67 -21.85
C VAL A 4 -26.04 7.64 -20.33
N LEU A 5 -27.25 7.24 -19.92
CA LEU A 5 -27.49 6.76 -18.56
C LEU A 5 -26.58 5.54 -18.36
N VAL A 6 -25.51 5.69 -17.59
CA VAL A 6 -24.81 4.53 -17.04
C VAL A 6 -25.74 3.93 -15.96
N PRO A 7 -26.06 2.62 -16.01
CA PRO A 7 -26.98 2.04 -15.04
C PRO A 7 -26.36 2.08 -13.65
N ALA A 8 -27.16 2.54 -12.69
CA ALA A 8 -26.85 2.47 -11.27
C ALA A 8 -26.87 1.01 -10.80
N THR A 9 -25.79 0.27 -11.06
CA THR A 9 -25.41 -0.88 -10.23
C THR A 9 -24.15 -0.50 -9.47
N LEU A 10 -24.31 0.51 -8.61
CA LEU A 10 -23.37 0.76 -7.52
C LEU A 10 -23.44 -0.48 -6.61
N LEU A 11 -22.39 -1.29 -6.68
CA LEU A 11 -22.04 -2.21 -5.61
C LEU A 11 -22.06 -1.43 -4.28
N PRO A 12 -22.46 -2.07 -3.15
CA PRO A 12 -22.66 -1.37 -1.89
C PRO A 12 -21.42 -0.56 -1.53
N ILE A 13 -21.60 0.76 -1.38
CA ILE A 13 -20.61 1.65 -0.79
C ILE A 13 -20.36 1.12 0.62
N TYR A 14 -19.21 0.50 0.85
CA TYR A 14 -18.76 0.19 2.20
C TYR A 14 -18.49 1.53 2.89
N LEU A 15 -19.44 1.96 3.72
CA LEU A 15 -19.30 3.09 4.63
C LEU A 15 -18.33 2.68 5.73
N TYR A 16 -17.03 2.92 5.54
CA TYR A 16 -16.11 3.02 6.67
C TYR A 16 -16.25 4.41 7.30
N SER A 17 -16.61 4.40 8.58
CA SER A 17 -17.11 5.55 9.32
C SER A 17 -16.01 6.57 9.66
N ARG A 18 -15.89 7.63 8.87
CA ARG A 18 -15.27 8.92 9.26
C ARG A 18 -15.84 10.12 8.49
N GLY A 19 -17.16 10.38 8.54
CA GLY A 19 -17.73 11.65 8.08
C GLY A 19 -17.34 12.16 6.68
N MET A 20 -16.96 11.26 5.76
CA MET A 20 -16.27 11.64 4.52
C MET A 20 -17.24 12.14 3.44
N ARG A 21 -16.76 13.12 2.66
CA ARG A 21 -17.37 13.52 1.39
C ARG A 21 -16.62 12.80 0.26
N TYR A 22 -17.33 11.98 -0.51
CA TYR A 22 -16.75 11.30 -1.66
C TYR A 22 -16.98 12.08 -2.94
N LYS A 23 -15.96 12.08 -3.79
CA LYS A 23 -16.01 12.60 -5.14
C LYS A 23 -15.70 11.46 -6.10
N VAL A 24 -16.59 11.23 -7.07
CA VAL A 24 -16.43 10.20 -8.11
C VAL A 24 -15.93 10.83 -9.41
N LYS A 25 -14.90 10.24 -10.01
CA LYS A 25 -14.38 10.67 -11.32
C LYS A 25 -15.12 9.95 -12.46
N ASN A 26 -15.78 10.69 -13.34
CA ASN A 26 -16.66 10.17 -14.41
C ASN A 26 -15.99 10.04 -15.80
N SER A 27 -14.66 9.91 -15.93
CA SER A 27 -14.00 9.80 -17.24
C SER A 27 -12.89 8.75 -17.30
N LEU A 28 -12.79 8.08 -18.46
CA LEU A 28 -11.89 6.97 -18.83
C LEU A 28 -10.38 7.27 -18.74
N ALA A 29 -10.03 8.55 -18.70
CA ALA A 29 -8.70 9.10 -18.46
C ALA A 29 -8.89 10.60 -18.19
N GLY A 30 -7.94 11.27 -17.55
CA GLY A 30 -7.99 12.73 -17.47
C GLY A 30 -7.19 13.35 -16.34
N GLY A 31 -7.19 14.69 -16.34
CA GLY A 31 -6.56 15.49 -15.30
C GLY A 31 -7.31 15.45 -13.97
N TRP A 32 -6.56 15.38 -12.88
CA TRP A 32 -6.97 15.77 -11.55
C TRP A 32 -6.32 17.11 -11.21
N ASP A 33 -7.15 18.14 -11.15
CA ASP A 33 -6.78 19.52 -10.81
C ASP A 33 -7.87 20.17 -9.94
N ILE A 34 -7.64 21.43 -9.54
CA ILE A 34 -8.55 22.22 -8.68
C ILE A 34 -9.43 23.21 -9.45
N ILE A 35 -9.46 23.13 -10.78
CA ILE A 35 -10.12 24.11 -11.69
C ILE A 35 -11.27 23.45 -12.45
N SER A 36 -11.03 22.29 -13.04
CA SER A 36 -11.94 21.56 -13.92
C SER A 36 -13.05 20.88 -13.13
N ASN A 37 -14.30 20.94 -13.63
CA ASN A 37 -15.47 20.25 -13.07
C ASN A 37 -15.42 18.73 -13.34
N SER A 38 -14.43 18.08 -12.75
CA SER A 38 -14.03 16.71 -13.00
C SER A 38 -14.62 15.71 -12.02
N TRP A 39 -15.23 16.17 -10.93
CA TRP A 39 -15.60 15.34 -9.79
C TRP A 39 -17.06 15.47 -9.44
N PHE A 40 -17.75 14.34 -9.30
CA PHE A 40 -19.17 14.29 -8.97
C PHE A 40 -19.39 13.96 -7.49
N ASN A 41 -20.19 14.77 -6.79
CA ASN A 41 -20.48 14.60 -5.36
C ASN A 41 -21.88 14.03 -5.08
N ALA A 42 -22.45 13.26 -6.02
CA ALA A 42 -23.86 12.82 -6.06
C ALA A 42 -24.89 13.87 -6.49
N THR A 43 -24.54 15.16 -6.52
CA THR A 43 -25.47 16.23 -6.93
C THR A 43 -24.97 17.00 -8.16
N LEU A 44 -23.70 17.40 -8.17
CA LEU A 44 -23.12 18.25 -9.21
C LEU A 44 -21.70 17.80 -9.56
N SER A 45 -21.26 18.18 -10.76
CA SER A 45 -19.86 18.11 -11.15
C SER A 45 -19.13 19.38 -10.71
N LEU A 46 -18.02 19.22 -10.00
CA LEU A 46 -17.30 20.26 -9.28
C LEU A 46 -15.78 20.08 -9.44
N PRO A 47 -14.99 21.13 -9.17
CA PRO A 47 -13.54 20.98 -9.05
C PRO A 47 -13.15 20.22 -7.77
N TRP A 48 -11.91 19.71 -7.75
CA TRP A 48 -11.34 19.21 -6.51
C TRP A 48 -11.10 20.35 -5.52
N ASN A 49 -11.21 20.07 -4.22
CA ASN A 49 -10.96 21.04 -3.16
C ASN A 49 -9.95 20.50 -2.16
N ASN A 50 -8.76 21.10 -2.12
CA ASN A 50 -7.67 20.70 -1.23
C ASN A 50 -7.92 21.02 0.26
N ILE A 51 -8.96 21.81 0.59
CA ILE A 51 -9.22 22.27 1.97
C ILE A 51 -10.24 21.37 2.69
N ALA A 52 -11.14 20.72 1.94
CA ALA A 52 -12.28 20.03 2.53
C ALA A 52 -11.97 18.65 3.12
N GLY A 53 -10.78 18.10 2.85
CA GLY A 53 -10.46 16.71 3.20
C GLY A 53 -11.35 15.71 2.47
N ASP A 54 -11.64 15.98 1.19
CA ASP A 54 -12.47 15.10 0.37
C ASP A 54 -11.72 13.78 0.09
N SER A 55 -12.47 12.69 -0.03
CA SER A 55 -11.97 11.37 -0.46
C SER A 55 -12.29 11.14 -1.93
N ALA A 56 -11.35 10.55 -2.67
CA ALA A 56 -11.47 10.31 -4.10
C ALA A 56 -11.88 8.86 -4.36
N GLN A 57 -12.95 8.67 -5.13
CA GLN A 57 -13.38 7.37 -5.61
C GLN A 57 -13.18 7.27 -7.13
N PHE A 58 -12.47 6.23 -7.55
CA PHE A 58 -12.21 5.88 -8.93
C PHE A 58 -13.04 4.64 -9.29
N GLY A 59 -14.00 4.83 -10.18
CA GLY A 59 -14.89 3.78 -10.66
C GLY A 59 -15.35 4.04 -12.08
N GLY A 60 -16.14 3.11 -12.64
CA GLY A 60 -16.47 3.11 -14.05
C GLY A 60 -15.39 2.39 -14.85
N SER A 61 -14.88 2.99 -15.92
CA SER A 61 -13.81 2.38 -16.70
C SER A 61 -12.45 2.82 -16.19
N ALA A 62 -11.57 1.83 -15.96
CA ALA A 62 -10.21 2.07 -15.50
C ALA A 62 -9.36 2.79 -16.54
N GLY A 63 -8.30 3.44 -16.06
CA GLY A 63 -7.35 4.18 -16.88
C GLY A 63 -6.36 4.98 -16.05
N THR A 64 -5.61 5.83 -16.72
CA THR A 64 -4.63 6.72 -16.09
C THR A 64 -5.23 8.08 -15.76
N ILE A 65 -5.08 8.50 -14.50
CA ILE A 65 -5.39 9.84 -14.02
C ILE A 65 -4.08 10.59 -13.80
N THR A 66 -3.93 11.72 -14.49
CA THR A 66 -2.77 12.59 -14.32
C THR A 66 -3.08 13.66 -13.29
N ILE A 67 -2.37 13.68 -12.19
CA ILE A 67 -2.42 14.73 -11.17
C ILE A 67 -1.65 15.93 -11.74
N VAL A 68 -2.39 16.98 -12.10
CA VAL A 68 -1.86 18.11 -12.88
C VAL A 68 -1.18 19.15 -11.96
N SER A 69 -1.65 19.25 -10.73
CA SER A 69 -1.13 20.13 -9.68
C SER A 69 -1.16 19.39 -8.34
N PRO A 70 -0.44 19.83 -7.29
CA PRO A 70 -0.52 19.20 -5.98
C PRO A 70 -1.96 19.09 -5.47
N ILE A 71 -2.31 17.89 -5.00
CA ILE A 71 -3.65 17.57 -4.50
C ILE A 71 -3.54 17.11 -3.06
N THR A 72 -4.34 17.72 -2.18
CA THR A 72 -4.53 17.23 -0.82
C THR A 72 -5.79 16.35 -0.81
N VAL A 73 -5.66 15.12 -0.32
CA VAL A 73 -6.75 14.13 -0.32
C VAL A 73 -6.76 13.34 0.98
N GLN A 74 -7.97 13.01 1.44
CA GLN A 74 -8.17 12.21 2.63
C GLN A 74 -7.92 10.73 2.33
N ASP A 75 -8.73 10.11 1.47
CA ASP A 75 -8.59 8.70 1.09
C ASP A 75 -8.71 8.48 -0.43
N LEU A 76 -8.18 7.36 -0.91
CA LEU A 76 -8.27 6.88 -2.29
C LEU A 76 -9.00 5.54 -2.33
N LEU A 77 -10.10 5.47 -3.09
CA LEU A 77 -10.90 4.26 -3.23
C LEU A 77 -10.96 3.82 -4.70
N PHE A 78 -10.45 2.63 -5.02
CA PHE A 78 -10.43 2.07 -6.37
C PHE A 78 -11.44 0.94 -6.50
N THR A 79 -12.61 1.22 -7.05
CA THR A 79 -13.69 0.22 -7.16
C THR A 79 -13.60 -0.65 -8.41
N VAL A 80 -12.62 -0.39 -9.28
CA VAL A 80 -12.40 -1.14 -10.53
C VAL A 80 -10.91 -1.40 -10.70
N ASP A 81 -10.57 -2.56 -11.28
CA ASP A 81 -9.20 -3.00 -11.51
C ASP A 81 -8.46 -2.14 -12.55
N ASN A 82 -7.14 -1.98 -12.38
CA ASN A 82 -6.20 -1.31 -13.30
C ASN A 82 -6.28 0.23 -13.39
N TYR A 83 -6.61 0.93 -12.30
CA TYR A 83 -6.38 2.38 -12.25
C TYR A 83 -4.90 2.71 -12.05
N SER A 84 -4.44 3.80 -12.67
CA SER A 84 -3.10 4.35 -12.47
C SER A 84 -3.16 5.84 -12.15
N LEU A 85 -2.48 6.28 -11.09
CA LEU A 85 -2.26 7.70 -10.78
C LEU A 85 -0.82 8.07 -11.11
N VAL A 86 -0.64 9.15 -11.88
CA VAL A 86 0.68 9.67 -12.31
C VAL A 86 0.72 11.19 -12.19
N GLY A 87 1.92 11.78 -12.24
CA GLY A 87 2.11 13.23 -12.28
C GLY A 87 2.52 13.81 -10.93
N SER A 88 1.91 14.94 -10.57
CA SER A 88 2.26 15.72 -9.38
C SER A 88 1.92 14.99 -8.07
N THR A 89 2.34 15.59 -6.95
CA THR A 89 2.23 15.08 -5.59
C THR A 89 0.78 14.97 -5.08
N LEU A 90 0.51 13.88 -4.37
CA LEU A 90 -0.61 13.70 -3.45
C LEU A 90 -0.14 14.00 -2.02
N THR A 91 -0.83 14.86 -1.29
CA THR A 91 -0.51 15.17 0.10
C THR A 91 -1.60 14.62 1.02
N THR A 92 -1.19 13.89 2.06
CA THR A 92 -2.11 13.36 3.08
C THR A 92 -2.84 14.49 3.79
N PHE A 93 -4.18 14.46 3.80
CA PHE A 93 -4.96 15.51 4.46
C PHE A 93 -4.90 15.44 5.99
N SER A 94 -4.98 14.24 6.56
CA SER A 94 -5.02 14.01 8.01
C SER A 94 -3.91 13.07 8.48
N SER A 95 -3.97 12.66 9.75
CA SER A 95 -3.01 11.73 10.35
C SER A 95 -3.05 10.33 9.73
N THR A 96 -4.08 10.02 8.94
CA THR A 96 -4.24 8.74 8.24
C THR A 96 -4.83 8.98 6.86
N MET A 97 -4.26 8.36 5.83
CA MET A 97 -4.84 8.23 4.50
C MET A 97 -5.08 6.74 4.23
N GLU A 98 -6.31 6.37 3.90
CA GLU A 98 -6.61 5.03 3.43
C GLU A 98 -6.48 4.95 1.90
N ILE A 99 -5.84 3.89 1.42
CA ILE A 99 -5.80 3.51 0.00
C ILE A 99 -6.41 2.12 -0.10
N ASN A 100 -7.61 2.07 -0.67
CA ASN A 100 -8.42 0.86 -0.71
C ASN A 100 -8.59 0.35 -2.14
N ALA A 101 -8.26 -0.93 -2.34
CA ALA A 101 -8.63 -1.70 -3.52
C ALA A 101 -9.25 -3.02 -3.07
N PRO A 102 -10.49 -3.35 -3.48
CA PRO A 102 -11.13 -4.62 -3.19
C PRO A 102 -10.35 -5.83 -3.76
N THR A 103 -10.58 -7.01 -3.20
CA THR A 103 -10.07 -8.28 -3.74
C THR A 103 -10.33 -8.39 -5.24
N GLY A 104 -9.28 -8.73 -6.01
CA GLY A 104 -9.34 -8.82 -7.47
C GLY A 104 -9.00 -7.52 -8.20
N ASN A 105 -8.92 -6.39 -7.48
CA ASN A 105 -8.49 -5.11 -8.06
C ASN A 105 -7.02 -4.83 -7.75
N THR A 106 -6.35 -4.23 -8.72
CA THR A 106 -5.03 -3.64 -8.65
C THR A 106 -5.13 -2.15 -8.93
N ALA A 107 -4.51 -1.33 -8.09
CA ALA A 107 -4.33 0.10 -8.35
C ALA A 107 -2.85 0.46 -8.29
N THR A 108 -2.40 1.30 -9.22
CA THR A 108 -1.00 1.76 -9.31
C THR A 108 -0.91 3.24 -9.00
N ILE A 109 -0.04 3.63 -8.07
CA ILE A 109 0.19 5.03 -7.71
C ILE A 109 1.66 5.32 -7.95
N ASN A 110 1.94 6.00 -9.05
CA ASN A 110 3.28 6.44 -9.46
C ASN A 110 3.56 7.90 -9.11
N SER A 111 2.53 8.66 -8.71
CA SER A 111 2.72 9.97 -8.09
C SER A 111 3.35 9.84 -6.70
N GLU A 112 4.16 10.83 -6.32
CA GLU A 112 4.62 10.99 -4.93
C GLU A 112 3.40 11.14 -4.01
N ILE A 113 3.43 10.42 -2.90
CA ILE A 113 2.62 10.66 -1.71
C ILE A 113 3.51 11.34 -0.67
N SER A 114 3.04 12.46 -0.12
CA SER A 114 3.76 13.30 0.85
C SER A 114 2.88 13.64 2.06
N GLY A 115 3.48 14.22 3.10
CA GLY A 115 2.78 14.71 4.29
C GLY A 115 3.08 13.91 5.55
N SER A 116 2.36 14.18 6.64
CA SER A 116 2.59 13.54 7.93
C SER A 116 1.66 12.35 8.20
N GLY A 117 0.68 12.10 7.32
CA GLY A 117 -0.27 11.02 7.49
C GLY A 117 0.36 9.64 7.32
N ARG A 118 -0.13 8.67 8.10
CA ARG A 118 0.14 7.25 7.87
C ARG A 118 -0.67 6.78 6.66
N VAL A 119 -0.05 5.97 5.79
CA VAL A 119 -0.74 5.35 4.66
C VAL A 119 -1.23 3.96 5.04
N ASP A 120 -2.54 3.77 4.99
CA ASP A 120 -3.24 2.55 5.36
C ASP A 120 -3.73 1.85 4.08
N ILE A 121 -3.09 0.74 3.72
CA ILE A 121 -3.41 -0.10 2.55
C ILE A 121 -4.42 -1.17 2.95
N SER A 122 -5.59 -1.18 2.29
CA SER A 122 -6.71 -2.04 2.67
C SER A 122 -7.53 -2.54 1.46
N GLY A 123 -8.55 -3.36 1.74
CA GLY A 123 -9.54 -3.85 0.76
C GLY A 123 -9.29 -5.26 0.22
N GLY A 124 -8.12 -5.85 0.47
CA GLY A 124 -7.78 -7.22 0.05
C GLY A 124 -7.25 -7.34 -1.38
N GLY A 125 -7.21 -6.24 -2.13
CA GLY A 125 -6.59 -6.16 -3.45
C GLY A 125 -5.10 -5.83 -3.38
N VAL A 126 -4.57 -5.37 -4.53
CA VAL A 126 -3.16 -5.00 -4.70
C VAL A 126 -3.04 -3.49 -4.87
N ILE A 127 -2.23 -2.85 -4.03
CA ILE A 127 -1.78 -1.48 -4.26
C ILE A 127 -0.30 -1.51 -4.63
N ILE A 128 0.02 -0.97 -5.81
CA ILE A 128 1.38 -0.77 -6.28
C ILE A 128 1.75 0.68 -5.97
N LEU A 129 2.75 0.89 -5.11
CA LEU A 129 3.37 2.20 -4.92
C LEU A 129 4.65 2.23 -5.74
N GLY A 130 4.65 3.00 -6.83
CA GLY A 130 5.80 3.18 -7.72
C GLY A 130 6.44 4.57 -7.63
N GLY A 131 5.79 5.52 -6.94
CA GLY A 131 6.34 6.84 -6.68
C GLY A 131 7.43 6.84 -5.60
N ILE A 132 8.30 7.85 -5.65
CA ILE A 132 9.22 8.17 -4.54
C ILE A 132 8.38 8.87 -3.49
N ASN A 133 8.08 8.20 -2.37
CA ASN A 133 7.14 8.73 -1.38
C ASN A 133 7.87 9.34 -0.18
N THR A 134 7.38 10.49 0.29
CA THR A 134 7.99 11.30 1.35
C THR A 134 7.12 11.41 2.60
N TYR A 135 5.96 10.72 2.64
CA TYR A 135 5.12 10.73 3.84
C TYR A 135 5.84 10.09 5.04
N THR A 136 5.68 10.70 6.21
CA THR A 136 6.44 10.33 7.42
C THR A 136 5.63 9.53 8.43
N GLY A 137 4.31 9.39 8.23
CA GLY A 137 3.42 8.66 9.14
C GLY A 137 3.57 7.14 9.10
N GLY A 138 4.43 6.61 8.22
CA GLY A 138 4.62 5.17 8.02
C GLY A 138 3.51 4.52 7.19
N THR A 139 3.56 3.19 7.09
CA THR A 139 2.61 2.40 6.29
C THR A 139 2.04 1.23 7.07
N THR A 140 0.73 1.01 6.96
CA THR A 140 0.07 -0.21 7.46
C THR A 140 -0.58 -0.93 6.29
N VAL A 141 -0.39 -2.24 6.19
CA VAL A 141 -1.09 -3.10 5.22
C VAL A 141 -1.94 -4.08 6.00
N PHE A 142 -3.25 -4.14 5.80
CA PHE A 142 -4.15 -5.01 6.57
C PHE A 142 -5.29 -5.56 5.71
N ASN A 143 -6.16 -6.40 6.31
CA ASN A 143 -7.30 -7.02 5.64
C ASN A 143 -6.91 -7.89 4.43
N ASN A 144 -5.81 -8.64 4.55
CA ASN A 144 -5.28 -9.51 3.49
C ASN A 144 -4.87 -8.76 2.22
N SER A 145 -4.60 -7.45 2.32
CA SER A 145 -4.17 -6.64 1.19
C SER A 145 -2.71 -6.90 0.83
N THR A 146 -2.36 -6.57 -0.41
CA THR A 146 -0.98 -6.61 -0.90
C THR A 146 -0.49 -5.20 -1.17
N LEU A 147 0.65 -4.85 -0.57
CA LEU A 147 1.45 -3.71 -0.98
C LEU A 147 2.59 -4.21 -1.87
N SER A 148 2.68 -3.70 -3.11
CA SER A 148 3.76 -4.00 -4.04
C SER A 148 4.68 -2.81 -4.21
N VAL A 149 5.98 -3.04 -4.07
CA VAL A 149 7.04 -2.02 -4.11
C VAL A 149 8.25 -2.48 -4.92
N MET A 150 9.03 -1.51 -5.39
CA MET A 150 10.32 -1.72 -6.08
C MET A 150 11.50 -1.18 -5.26
N THR A 151 11.34 -0.03 -4.60
CA THR A 151 12.38 0.69 -3.84
C THR A 151 11.91 1.03 -2.42
N ASP A 152 12.85 1.31 -1.49
CA ASP A 152 12.55 1.55 -0.06
C ASP A 152 11.84 2.90 0.23
N ASP A 153 11.84 3.81 -0.74
CA ASP A 153 11.05 5.04 -0.71
C ASP A 153 9.59 4.83 -1.16
N ASN A 154 9.23 3.68 -1.73
CA ASN A 154 7.83 3.40 -2.08
C ASN A 154 6.92 3.26 -0.83
N PRO A 155 7.30 2.58 0.26
CA PRO A 155 6.48 2.52 1.47
C PRO A 155 6.58 3.77 2.40
N GLY A 156 7.11 4.90 1.89
CA GLY A 156 7.16 6.19 2.59
C GLY A 156 8.57 6.72 2.80
N ALA A 157 8.76 7.71 3.68
CA ALA A 157 10.10 8.22 4.04
C ALA A 157 10.86 7.22 4.93
N ALA A 158 12.14 6.93 4.66
CA ALA A 158 12.93 5.90 5.38
C ALA A 158 13.04 6.14 6.91
N SER A 159 12.89 7.39 7.35
CA SER A 159 12.84 7.78 8.75
C SER A 159 11.40 8.05 9.20
N GLY A 160 11.14 7.82 10.49
CA GLY A 160 9.81 8.02 11.09
C GLY A 160 9.18 6.71 11.52
N PHE A 161 7.88 6.55 11.28
CA PHE A 161 7.16 5.33 11.63
C PHE A 161 7.50 4.19 10.66
N GLY A 162 7.51 2.95 11.18
CA GLY A 162 7.85 1.75 10.42
C GLY A 162 6.75 1.24 9.48
N LEU A 163 6.90 0.00 9.03
CA LEU A 163 5.92 -0.73 8.25
C LEU A 163 5.18 -1.72 9.15
N THR A 164 3.85 -1.76 9.08
CA THR A 164 3.03 -2.78 9.75
C THR A 164 2.39 -3.71 8.73
N LEU A 165 2.60 -5.02 8.87
CA LEU A 165 1.98 -6.05 8.05
C LEU A 165 0.95 -6.84 8.85
N GLY A 166 -0.30 -6.77 8.42
CA GLY A 166 -1.45 -7.37 9.08
C GLY A 166 -1.99 -6.52 10.23
N ASN A 167 -3.02 -7.06 10.88
CA ASN A 167 -3.58 -6.56 12.15
C ASN A 167 -3.79 -7.75 13.10
N SER A 168 -4.42 -7.59 14.27
CA SER A 168 -4.56 -8.69 15.24
C SER A 168 -5.28 -9.94 14.72
N THR A 169 -5.99 -9.87 13.58
CA THR A 169 -6.78 -10.98 13.03
C THR A 169 -6.42 -11.37 11.60
N THR A 170 -5.68 -10.53 10.87
CA THR A 170 -5.38 -10.74 9.44
C THR A 170 -3.90 -10.63 9.15
N GLN A 171 -3.44 -11.41 8.18
CA GLN A 171 -2.12 -11.27 7.57
C GLN A 171 -2.18 -10.26 6.42
N SER A 172 -1.03 -9.86 5.90
CA SER A 172 -0.90 -9.05 4.68
C SER A 172 0.36 -9.39 3.91
N ILE A 173 0.42 -8.97 2.64
CA ILE A 173 1.56 -9.25 1.76
C ILE A 173 2.34 -7.96 1.50
N LEU A 174 3.66 -8.03 1.68
CA LEU A 174 4.61 -7.12 1.05
C LEU A 174 5.24 -7.84 -0.14
N ALA A 175 4.91 -7.39 -1.35
CA ALA A 175 5.49 -7.88 -2.59
C ALA A 175 6.66 -6.98 -3.00
N ILE A 176 7.87 -7.53 -3.05
CA ILE A 176 9.08 -6.81 -3.45
C ILE A 176 9.47 -7.28 -4.85
N THR A 177 9.38 -6.37 -5.79
CA THR A 177 9.60 -6.63 -7.23
C THR A 177 10.88 -5.99 -7.76
N GLY A 178 11.51 -5.09 -7.00
CA GLY A 178 12.80 -4.51 -7.34
C GLY A 178 13.97 -5.46 -7.06
N ASN A 179 15.08 -5.27 -7.78
CA ASN A 179 16.23 -6.17 -7.68
C ASN A 179 17.00 -6.02 -6.36
N SER A 180 17.06 -4.80 -5.82
CA SER A 180 17.73 -4.48 -4.56
C SER A 180 16.84 -3.59 -3.72
N PHE A 181 16.38 -4.11 -2.60
CA PHE A 181 15.57 -3.39 -1.61
C PHE A 181 16.30 -3.44 -0.27
N THR A 182 16.75 -2.30 0.24
CA THR A 182 17.41 -2.23 1.55
C THR A 182 16.63 -1.28 2.44
N SER A 183 16.21 -1.74 3.62
CA SER A 183 15.36 -0.95 4.51
C SER A 183 15.84 -1.01 5.95
N ALA A 184 16.02 0.17 6.56
CA ALA A 184 16.31 0.33 7.98
C ALA A 184 15.05 0.43 8.85
N ARG A 185 13.86 0.37 8.23
CA ARG A 185 12.59 0.48 8.96
C ARG A 185 12.38 -0.71 9.86
N GLU A 186 11.84 -0.44 11.04
CA GLU A 186 11.23 -1.49 11.85
C GLU A 186 9.99 -2.03 11.13
N ILE A 187 9.79 -3.36 11.21
CA ILE A 187 8.62 -4.02 10.64
C ILE A 187 7.83 -4.73 11.73
N LYS A 188 6.61 -4.26 11.94
CA LYS A 188 5.67 -4.91 12.85
C LYS A 188 4.90 -6.01 12.12
N LEU A 189 5.01 -7.25 12.60
CA LEU A 189 4.16 -8.34 12.18
C LEU A 189 2.92 -8.37 13.08
N GLY A 190 1.78 -7.88 12.58
CA GLY A 190 0.50 -7.92 13.28
C GLY A 190 -0.01 -9.36 13.45
N GLY A 191 -0.89 -9.79 12.55
CA GLY A 191 -1.39 -11.17 12.49
C GLY A 191 -0.46 -12.08 11.70
N GLY A 192 0.50 -11.49 10.97
CA GLY A 192 1.53 -12.13 10.18
C GLY A 192 1.86 -11.31 8.94
N GLY A 193 3.11 -11.39 8.50
CA GLY A 193 3.59 -10.72 7.29
C GLY A 193 4.08 -11.74 6.28
N ILE A 194 3.47 -11.73 5.10
CA ILE A 194 3.93 -12.49 3.95
C ILE A 194 4.88 -11.61 3.15
N PHE A 195 6.13 -12.04 3.03
CA PHE A 195 7.10 -11.45 2.13
C PHE A 195 7.10 -12.26 0.84
N ASN A 196 6.71 -11.62 -0.27
CA ASN A 196 6.73 -12.22 -1.60
C ASN A 196 7.81 -11.54 -2.44
N LEU A 197 8.94 -12.21 -2.62
CA LEU A 197 10.07 -11.64 -3.35
C LEU A 197 10.14 -12.23 -4.75
N ALA A 198 10.14 -11.35 -5.76
CA ALA A 198 10.28 -11.77 -7.15
C ALA A 198 11.63 -12.46 -7.42
N THR A 199 11.69 -13.23 -8.51
CA THR A 199 12.92 -13.89 -8.95
C THR A 199 14.02 -12.85 -9.19
N GLY A 200 15.19 -13.05 -8.58
CA GLY A 200 16.32 -12.12 -8.68
C GLY A 200 16.26 -10.94 -7.71
N SER A 201 15.14 -10.72 -7.02
CA SER A 201 15.03 -9.71 -5.96
C SER A 201 15.80 -10.12 -4.72
N THR A 202 16.59 -9.20 -4.17
CA THR A 202 17.15 -9.30 -2.83
C THR A 202 16.58 -8.18 -1.96
N ALA A 203 15.95 -8.57 -0.85
CA ALA A 203 15.51 -7.65 0.19
C ALA A 203 16.42 -7.79 1.41
N THR A 204 17.10 -6.72 1.81
CA THR A 204 17.91 -6.64 3.03
C THR A 204 17.19 -5.77 4.05
N LEU A 205 16.78 -6.38 5.15
CA LEU A 205 16.10 -5.70 6.25
C LEU A 205 17.09 -5.49 7.40
N GLU A 206 17.42 -4.22 7.63
CA GLU A 206 18.31 -3.74 8.67
C GLU A 206 17.58 -3.39 9.97
N GLY A 207 16.29 -3.02 9.87
CA GLY A 207 15.46 -2.77 11.04
C GLY A 207 14.92 -4.06 11.68
N VAL A 208 14.55 -3.96 12.96
CA VAL A 208 14.00 -5.09 13.71
C VAL A 208 12.61 -5.48 13.21
N MET A 209 12.38 -6.77 13.04
CA MET A 209 11.06 -7.35 12.88
C MET A 209 10.53 -7.82 14.23
N PHE A 210 9.32 -7.40 14.61
CA PHE A 210 8.80 -7.58 15.98
C PHE A 210 7.30 -7.88 16.05
N SER A 211 6.80 -8.11 17.27
CA SER A 211 5.41 -8.43 17.64
C SER A 211 5.02 -9.92 17.51
N SER A 212 3.74 -10.26 17.68
CA SER A 212 3.31 -11.66 17.79
C SER A 212 3.04 -12.37 16.46
N GLY A 213 2.99 -11.63 15.35
CA GLY A 213 2.70 -12.18 14.03
C GLY A 213 3.81 -13.09 13.51
N SER A 214 3.43 -14.02 12.63
CA SER A 214 4.37 -14.92 11.94
C SER A 214 5.04 -14.26 10.73
N LEU A 215 6.26 -14.68 10.43
CA LEU A 215 6.93 -14.40 9.17
C LEU A 215 6.62 -15.51 8.16
N HIS A 216 6.16 -15.17 6.96
CA HIS A 216 6.01 -16.12 5.86
C HIS A 216 6.77 -15.63 4.63
N LEU A 217 7.83 -16.35 4.24
CA LEU A 217 8.55 -16.09 3.00
C LEU A 217 7.99 -16.94 1.84
N THR A 218 7.69 -16.25 0.75
CA THR A 218 7.18 -16.79 -0.51
C THR A 218 7.96 -16.20 -1.69
N GLY A 219 7.63 -16.58 -2.92
CA GLY A 219 8.34 -16.13 -4.12
C GLY A 219 9.64 -16.90 -4.34
N ALA A 220 10.58 -16.32 -5.10
CA ALA A 220 11.84 -16.95 -5.47
C ALA A 220 13.09 -16.11 -5.13
N GLY A 221 12.90 -14.92 -4.56
CA GLY A 221 14.00 -14.03 -4.17
C GLY A 221 14.66 -14.38 -2.83
N LEU A 222 15.61 -13.51 -2.44
CA LEU A 222 16.39 -13.62 -1.21
C LEU A 222 15.95 -12.57 -0.18
N LEU A 223 15.46 -13.03 0.97
CA LEU A 223 15.23 -12.19 2.13
C LEU A 223 16.43 -12.30 3.07
N VAL A 224 17.06 -11.17 3.39
CA VAL A 224 18.18 -11.08 4.33
C VAL A 224 17.75 -10.30 5.56
N LEU A 225 17.86 -10.89 6.74
CA LEU A 225 17.59 -10.22 8.03
C LEU A 225 18.91 -9.93 8.75
N MET A 226 19.14 -8.65 9.05
CA MET A 226 20.36 -8.16 9.70
C MET A 226 20.20 -7.87 11.20
N ALA A 227 18.97 -7.53 11.64
CA ALA A 227 18.67 -7.23 13.03
C ALA A 227 18.35 -8.49 13.86
N ASP A 228 18.44 -8.34 15.19
CA ASP A 228 17.94 -9.30 16.16
C ASP A 228 16.41 -9.21 16.23
N ASN A 229 15.74 -10.02 15.41
CA ASN A 229 14.29 -10.01 15.30
C ASN A 229 13.63 -10.57 16.58
N THR A 230 12.60 -9.88 17.05
CA THR A 230 11.91 -10.18 18.33
C THR A 230 10.46 -10.62 18.14
N TYR A 231 10.06 -10.94 16.91
CA TYR A 231 8.73 -11.48 16.68
C TYR A 231 8.59 -12.88 17.29
N SER A 232 7.45 -13.16 17.93
CA SER A 232 7.22 -14.44 18.62
C SER A 232 6.42 -15.46 17.82
N GLY A 233 5.87 -15.04 16.66
CA GLY A 233 5.22 -15.95 15.72
C GLY A 233 6.21 -16.86 14.99
N GLY A 234 5.71 -17.94 14.40
CA GLY A 234 6.53 -18.87 13.62
C GLY A 234 7.11 -18.26 12.35
N THR A 235 8.14 -18.90 11.80
CA THR A 235 8.68 -18.59 10.46
C THR A 235 8.36 -19.71 9.49
N THR A 236 7.65 -19.40 8.41
CA THR A 236 7.35 -20.34 7.32
C THR A 236 8.08 -19.92 6.05
N ILE A 237 8.75 -20.85 5.38
CA ILE A 237 9.40 -20.61 4.09
C ILE A 237 8.78 -21.59 3.10
N SER A 238 7.93 -21.08 2.20
CA SER A 238 7.33 -21.87 1.11
C SER A 238 7.90 -21.52 -0.26
N GLY A 239 8.83 -20.56 -0.32
CA GLY A 239 9.58 -20.17 -1.52
C GLY A 239 10.76 -19.27 -1.15
N GLY A 240 11.67 -19.08 -2.09
CA GLY A 240 12.83 -18.18 -1.96
C GLY A 240 13.89 -18.68 -0.99
N VAL A 241 14.73 -17.76 -0.54
CA VAL A 241 15.82 -18.02 0.42
C VAL A 241 15.73 -17.02 1.57
N LEU A 242 15.72 -17.51 2.81
CA LEU A 242 15.91 -16.68 4.00
C LEU A 242 17.38 -16.78 4.44
N LYS A 243 18.05 -15.64 4.57
CA LYS A 243 19.40 -15.52 5.11
C LYS A 243 19.39 -14.67 6.38
N LEU A 244 20.05 -15.18 7.42
CA LEU A 244 20.33 -14.43 8.65
C LEU A 244 21.81 -14.08 8.63
N THR A 245 22.18 -12.84 8.97
CA THR A 245 23.59 -12.42 9.02
C THR A 245 24.14 -12.28 10.43
N GLN A 246 23.28 -12.30 11.44
CA GLN A 246 23.68 -12.58 12.82
C GLN A 246 23.60 -14.09 13.07
N VAL A 247 24.74 -14.68 13.44
CA VAL A 247 24.81 -16.04 14.00
C VAL A 247 25.30 -15.92 15.46
N GLY A 248 24.36 -15.75 16.40
CA GLY A 248 24.58 -15.92 17.85
C GLY A 248 24.28 -14.67 18.71
N GLY A 249 23.46 -14.74 19.78
CA GLY A 249 22.90 -15.93 20.43
C GLY A 249 21.83 -15.69 21.52
N GLY A 250 21.11 -16.79 21.82
CA GLY A 250 20.12 -16.94 22.91
C GLY A 250 18.72 -16.42 22.55
N ALA A 251 17.62 -17.18 22.51
CA ALA A 251 17.32 -18.49 23.07
C ALA A 251 16.17 -19.17 22.27
N GLY A 252 16.21 -20.51 22.16
CA GLY A 252 15.00 -21.33 22.00
C GLY A 252 14.52 -21.62 20.57
N GLY A 253 15.17 -22.58 19.89
CA GLY A 253 14.46 -23.52 19.01
C GLY A 253 14.29 -23.13 17.53
N SER A 254 15.33 -23.38 16.72
CA SER A 254 15.26 -24.23 15.52
C SER A 254 16.61 -24.21 14.80
N GLN A 255 17.25 -25.37 14.73
CA GLN A 255 18.43 -25.60 13.90
C GLN A 255 18.05 -25.37 12.42
N HIS A 256 18.35 -24.19 11.87
CA HIS A 256 18.14 -23.92 10.45
C HIS A 256 19.22 -24.63 9.63
N ARG A 257 18.89 -25.87 9.26
CA ARG A 257 19.52 -26.60 8.16
C ARG A 257 19.22 -25.83 6.87
N TYR A 258 20.23 -25.60 6.04
CA TYR A 258 20.03 -25.13 4.66
C TYR A 258 19.08 -26.10 3.95
N TYR A 259 17.85 -25.67 3.65
CA TYR A 259 16.99 -26.39 2.72
C TYR A 259 17.04 -25.64 1.39
N ARG A 260 17.76 -26.23 0.44
CA ARG A 260 17.51 -26.02 -0.99
C ARG A 260 16.47 -27.08 -1.37
N TRP A 261 15.33 -26.65 -1.87
CA TRP A 261 14.40 -27.50 -2.59
C TRP A 261 14.81 -27.51 -4.07
#